data_AF-A0A7W8Q4K0-F1
#
_entry.id   AF-A0A7W8Q4K0-F1
#
_cell.length_a   1.000
_cell.length_b   1.000
_cell.length_c   1.000
_cell.angle_alpha   90.00
_cell.angle_beta   90.00
_cell.angle_gamma   90.00
#
_symmetry.space_group_name_H-M   'P 1'
#
loop_
_entity.id
_entity.type
_entity.pdbx_description
1 polymer ?
#
loop_
_entity_poly.entity_id
_entity_poly.type
_entity_poly.pdbx_seq_one_letter_code
_entity_poly.pdbx_strand_id
1 'polypeptide(L)'
;MKQLLDMYLVSDSPPFANWAAPGITFTPELETLARNGVRGYQLALWLWLFAEKHGTIAAKMVRESFCLLADAMQPSSGDKIDSLLDLENRLAHSVEDLSAQQRTFRLEGLSVELPMEFFLATAFLRLAPDSPYAGTEGTHLQGNDFKLADCFRHATEEGLAVFRPMVDAVDFDAKSLPNWKWSAHPGAAERHLQRRDKNPLFALHRQMVTAHEVYEARLADARAIEEVRSELNEISRSFSETTELPLNWQPFLEGYRDHVDRLDERRLVVGGQSTSLGNAIAELRADILATWRASIHKNRHSLATLEQDEAKRTERRTLLYGCDWTAQLLSHGSLIPPEEVVPALLSEPPSELEKVVTGLRGDPRLHETLAQCRATAHRLVNELRAAGHQLPDLDDKLRILDGAPGQLPD
;
A
#
# COMPACT_ATOMS: atom_id res chain seq x y z
N MET A 1 7.77 -22.98 -1.81
CA MET A 1 8.55 -21.82 -2.30
C MET A 1 9.84 -22.22 -2.98
N LYS A 2 10.81 -22.88 -2.32
CA LYS A 2 12.08 -23.31 -2.96
C LYS A 2 11.85 -24.12 -4.25
N GLN A 3 10.99 -25.13 -4.19
CA GLN A 3 10.59 -25.90 -5.38
C GLN A 3 10.03 -25.02 -6.51
N LEU A 4 9.18 -24.03 -6.20
CA LEU A 4 8.66 -23.09 -7.22
C LEU A 4 9.78 -22.29 -7.86
N LEU A 5 10.73 -21.83 -7.04
CA LEU A 5 11.85 -21.02 -7.47
C LEU A 5 12.82 -21.84 -8.33
N ASP A 6 13.09 -23.09 -7.95
CA ASP A 6 13.90 -24.02 -8.73
C ASP A 6 13.24 -24.28 -10.10
N MET A 7 11.93 -24.56 -10.11
CA MET A 7 11.17 -24.71 -11.36
C MET A 7 11.21 -23.43 -12.21
N TYR A 8 11.13 -22.26 -11.58
CA TYR A 8 11.16 -20.99 -12.28
C TYR A 8 12.54 -20.70 -12.87
N LEU A 9 13.64 -20.87 -12.12
CA LEU A 9 14.97 -20.52 -12.59
C LEU A 9 15.55 -21.53 -13.59
N VAL A 10 15.20 -22.81 -13.45
CA VAL A 10 15.66 -23.86 -14.37
C VAL A 10 14.88 -23.80 -15.68
N SER A 11 15.59 -23.56 -16.78
CA SER A 11 14.98 -23.28 -18.09
C SER A 11 14.13 -24.43 -18.66
N ASP A 12 14.38 -25.67 -18.20
CA ASP A 12 13.75 -26.89 -18.74
C ASP A 12 12.73 -27.53 -17.77
N SER A 13 12.29 -26.83 -16.73
CA SER A 13 11.31 -27.36 -15.78
C SER A 13 9.86 -26.91 -16.11
N PRO A 14 8.90 -27.84 -16.25
CA PRO A 14 7.49 -27.47 -16.35
C PRO A 14 6.99 -26.85 -15.03
N PRO A 15 5.98 -25.97 -15.07
CA PRO A 15 5.26 -25.53 -16.27
C PRO A 15 5.97 -24.40 -17.04
N PHE A 16 7.05 -23.82 -16.50
CA PHE A 16 7.72 -22.66 -17.08
C PHE A 16 8.49 -22.94 -18.39
N ALA A 17 8.95 -24.18 -18.58
CA ALA A 17 9.56 -24.61 -19.84
C ALA A 17 8.54 -24.72 -20.98
N ASN A 18 7.28 -25.04 -20.67
CA ASN A 18 6.18 -25.20 -21.63
C ASN A 18 5.45 -23.86 -21.87
N TRP A 19 6.22 -22.78 -22.07
CA TRP A 19 5.64 -21.43 -22.19
C TRP A 19 5.01 -21.17 -23.56
N ALA A 20 5.47 -21.85 -24.62
CA ALA A 20 5.00 -21.60 -25.99
C ALA A 20 3.95 -22.63 -26.41
N ALA A 21 2.82 -22.15 -26.94
CA ALA A 21 1.83 -23.05 -27.53
C ALA A 21 2.41 -23.76 -28.78
N PRO A 22 2.06 -25.03 -29.03
CA PRO A 22 2.59 -25.78 -30.16
C PRO A 22 2.36 -25.07 -31.51
N GLY A 23 3.42 -24.94 -32.31
CA GLY A 23 3.35 -24.35 -33.65
C GLY A 23 3.48 -22.82 -33.71
N ILE A 24 3.61 -22.15 -32.57
CA ILE A 24 3.83 -20.70 -32.52
C ILE A 24 5.32 -20.40 -32.60
N THR A 25 5.68 -19.46 -33.48
CA THR A 25 7.04 -18.94 -33.61
C THR A 25 7.05 -17.41 -33.58
N PHE A 26 8.03 -16.87 -32.87
CA PHE A 26 8.31 -15.44 -32.78
C PHE A 26 9.64 -15.13 -33.49
N THR A 27 9.86 -13.85 -33.81
CA THR A 27 11.20 -13.40 -34.19
C THR A 27 12.13 -13.50 -32.97
N PRO A 28 13.46 -13.65 -33.15
CA PRO A 28 14.38 -13.80 -32.01
C PRO A 28 14.29 -12.68 -30.97
N GLU A 29 14.05 -11.45 -31.43
CA GLU A 29 13.84 -10.28 -30.58
C GLU A 29 12.57 -10.41 -29.72
N LEU A 30 11.46 -10.85 -30.31
CA LEU A 30 10.18 -11.02 -29.62
C LEU A 30 10.12 -12.32 -28.79
N GLU A 31 10.86 -13.35 -29.16
CA GLU A 31 10.82 -14.65 -28.48
C GLU A 31 11.27 -14.53 -27.03
N THR A 32 12.33 -13.76 -26.77
CA THR A 32 12.82 -13.54 -25.39
C THR A 32 11.79 -12.75 -24.58
N LEU A 33 11.20 -11.72 -25.16
CA LEU A 33 10.15 -10.92 -24.54
C LEU A 33 8.91 -11.77 -24.22
N ALA A 34 8.40 -12.52 -25.20
CA ALA A 34 7.23 -13.38 -25.07
C ALA A 34 7.46 -14.47 -24.02
N ARG A 35 8.62 -15.14 -24.05
CA ARG A 35 8.99 -16.15 -23.05
C ARG A 35 9.01 -15.57 -21.63
N ASN A 36 9.59 -14.40 -21.44
CA ASN A 36 9.64 -13.76 -20.13
C ASN A 36 8.24 -13.34 -19.66
N GLY A 37 7.43 -12.76 -20.55
CA GLY A 37 6.04 -12.41 -20.28
C GLY A 37 5.21 -13.62 -19.86
N VAL A 38 5.23 -14.70 -20.64
CA VAL A 38 4.47 -15.91 -20.33
C VAL A 38 4.92 -16.55 -19.02
N ARG A 39 6.22 -16.62 -18.75
CA ARG A 39 6.72 -17.15 -17.47
C ARG A 39 6.35 -16.25 -16.29
N GLY A 40 6.35 -14.93 -16.49
CA GLY A 40 5.85 -13.95 -15.51
C GLY A 40 4.39 -14.16 -15.20
N TYR A 41 3.57 -14.27 -16.24
CA TYR A 41 2.15 -14.59 -16.14
C TYR A 41 1.88 -15.92 -15.42
N GLN A 42 2.63 -16.98 -15.71
CA GLN A 42 2.53 -18.25 -14.97
C GLN A 42 2.86 -18.09 -13.49
N LEU A 43 3.90 -17.32 -13.15
CA LEU A 43 4.24 -17.06 -11.74
C LEU A 43 3.14 -16.23 -11.06
N ALA A 44 2.54 -15.26 -11.77
CA ALA A 44 1.40 -14.49 -11.29
C ALA A 44 0.17 -15.38 -11.04
N LEU A 45 -0.14 -16.31 -11.96
CA LEU A 45 -1.22 -17.31 -11.77
C LEU A 45 -1.03 -18.12 -10.49
N TRP A 46 0.20 -18.59 -10.21
CA TRP A 46 0.48 -19.30 -8.96
C TRP A 46 0.22 -18.42 -7.73
N LEU A 47 0.65 -17.15 -7.77
CA LEU A 47 0.43 -16.19 -6.67
C LEU A 47 -1.05 -15.84 -6.49
N TRP A 48 -1.84 -15.74 -7.56
CA TRP A 48 -3.27 -15.50 -7.49
C TRP A 48 -4.02 -16.70 -6.88
N LEU A 49 -3.70 -17.93 -7.30
CA LEU A 49 -4.24 -19.15 -6.65
C LEU A 49 -3.86 -19.20 -5.16
N PHE A 50 -2.62 -18.84 -4.83
CA PHE A 50 -2.17 -18.78 -3.45
C PHE A 50 -2.93 -17.72 -2.65
N ALA A 51 -3.18 -16.55 -3.25
CA ALA A 51 -3.97 -15.47 -2.63
C ALA A 51 -5.43 -15.86 -2.42
N GLU A 52 -6.03 -16.61 -3.36
CA GLU A 52 -7.39 -17.13 -3.24
C GLU A 52 -7.52 -18.07 -2.03
N LYS A 53 -6.54 -18.97 -1.83
CA LYS A 53 -6.56 -19.94 -0.72
C LYS A 53 -6.15 -19.33 0.63
N HIS A 54 -5.11 -18.50 0.66
CA HIS A 54 -4.45 -18.06 1.89
C HIS A 54 -4.57 -16.57 2.19
N GLY A 55 -5.20 -15.81 1.30
CA GLY A 55 -5.35 -14.36 1.42
C GLY A 55 -4.20 -13.56 0.76
N THR A 56 -4.53 -12.33 0.38
CA THR A 56 -3.64 -11.43 -0.38
C THR A 56 -2.38 -11.04 0.38
N ILE A 57 -2.45 -10.88 1.71
CA ILE A 57 -1.29 -10.56 2.56
C ILE A 57 -0.30 -11.72 2.59
N ALA A 58 -0.79 -12.96 2.71
CA ALA A 58 0.05 -14.15 2.68
C ALA A 58 0.76 -14.27 1.32
N ALA A 59 0.02 -14.11 0.22
CA ALA A 59 0.57 -14.11 -1.13
C ALA A 59 1.63 -13.01 -1.33
N LYS A 60 1.39 -11.79 -0.82
CA LYS A 60 2.37 -10.70 -0.87
C LYS A 60 3.66 -11.05 -0.13
N MET A 61 3.56 -11.56 1.10
CA MET A 61 4.75 -11.98 1.86
C MET A 61 5.51 -13.13 1.20
N VAL A 62 4.78 -14.08 0.60
CA VAL A 62 5.38 -15.16 -0.18
C VAL A 62 6.11 -14.63 -1.41
N ARG A 63 5.53 -13.68 -2.15
CA ARG A 63 6.18 -13.01 -3.28
C ARG A 63 7.46 -12.29 -2.85
N GLU A 64 7.41 -11.50 -1.78
CA GLU A 64 8.57 -10.79 -1.24
C GLU A 64 9.71 -11.76 -0.87
N SER A 65 9.36 -12.83 -0.15
CA SER A 65 10.30 -13.88 0.24
C SER A 65 10.87 -14.62 -0.98
N PHE A 66 10.03 -14.90 -1.97
CA PHE A 66 10.43 -15.53 -3.23
C PHE A 66 11.46 -14.68 -3.98
N CYS A 67 11.24 -13.36 -4.08
CA CYS A 67 12.18 -12.44 -4.72
C CYS A 67 13.51 -12.38 -3.95
N LEU A 68 13.47 -12.32 -2.62
CA LEU A 68 14.70 -12.34 -1.81
C LEU A 68 15.49 -13.65 -1.96
N LEU A 69 14.80 -14.80 -2.06
CA LEU A 69 15.43 -16.08 -2.33
C LEU A 69 16.03 -16.15 -3.74
N ALA A 70 15.36 -15.56 -4.73
CA ALA A 70 15.88 -15.45 -6.09
C ALA A 70 17.18 -14.63 -6.11
N ASP A 71 17.18 -13.45 -5.47
CA ASP A 71 18.37 -12.59 -5.37
C ASP A 71 19.54 -13.29 -4.68
N ALA A 72 19.26 -14.12 -3.68
CA ALA A 72 20.29 -14.91 -3.00
C ALA A 72 20.93 -15.98 -3.91
N MET A 73 20.20 -16.50 -4.89
CA MET A 73 20.72 -17.47 -5.87
C MET A 73 21.39 -16.80 -7.07
N GLN A 74 20.78 -15.74 -7.59
CA GLN A 74 21.32 -14.95 -8.69
C GLN A 74 21.07 -13.47 -8.39
N PRO A 75 22.13 -12.66 -8.16
CA PRO A 75 21.98 -11.24 -7.86
C PRO A 75 21.13 -10.51 -8.92
N SER A 76 20.25 -9.60 -8.48
CA SER A 76 19.31 -8.82 -9.31
C SER A 76 18.16 -9.60 -9.96
N SER A 77 18.06 -10.91 -9.72
CA SER A 77 16.95 -11.70 -10.29
C SER A 77 15.63 -11.44 -9.57
N GLY A 78 15.65 -11.22 -8.26
CA GLY A 78 14.47 -10.89 -7.46
C GLY A 78 13.85 -9.56 -7.89
N ASP A 79 14.65 -8.52 -8.07
CA ASP A 79 14.16 -7.21 -8.54
C ASP A 79 13.53 -7.29 -9.95
N LYS A 80 14.10 -8.11 -10.84
CA LYS A 80 13.54 -8.35 -12.18
C LYS A 80 12.21 -9.11 -12.13
N ILE A 81 12.13 -10.14 -11.28
CA ILE A 81 10.90 -10.91 -11.05
C ILE A 81 9.82 -10.02 -10.45
N ASP A 82 10.18 -9.20 -9.47
CA ASP A 82 9.24 -8.29 -8.82
C ASP A 82 8.68 -7.27 -9.81
N SER A 83 9.55 -6.68 -10.64
CA SER A 83 9.14 -5.75 -11.71
C SER A 83 8.21 -6.41 -12.74
N LEU A 84 8.46 -7.67 -13.08
CA LEU A 84 7.64 -8.46 -13.99
C LEU A 84 6.26 -8.74 -13.37
N LEU A 85 6.20 -9.16 -12.10
CA LEU A 85 4.94 -9.39 -11.39
C LEU A 85 4.14 -8.11 -11.19
N ASP A 86 4.80 -6.96 -11.01
CA ASP A 86 4.12 -5.65 -11.00
C ASP A 86 3.57 -5.26 -12.36
N LEU A 87 4.26 -5.60 -13.46
CA LEU A 87 3.70 -5.45 -14.80
C LEU A 87 2.46 -6.34 -14.95
N GLU A 88 2.52 -7.63 -14.60
CA GLU A 88 1.37 -8.54 -14.67
C GLU A 88 0.17 -8.06 -13.86
N ASN A 89 0.39 -7.58 -12.63
CA ASN A 89 -0.69 -7.00 -11.83
C ASN A 89 -1.31 -5.77 -12.52
N ARG A 90 -0.50 -4.86 -13.07
CA ARG A 90 -1.03 -3.71 -13.82
C ARG A 90 -1.82 -4.13 -15.06
N LEU A 91 -1.37 -5.17 -15.76
CA LEU A 91 -2.05 -5.73 -16.92
C LEU A 91 -3.41 -6.31 -16.52
N ALA A 92 -3.48 -7.11 -15.47
CA ALA A 92 -4.72 -7.67 -14.95
C ALA A 92 -5.74 -6.56 -14.62
N HIS A 93 -5.35 -5.54 -13.85
CA HIS A 93 -6.23 -4.42 -13.51
C HIS A 93 -6.68 -3.63 -14.75
N SER A 94 -5.84 -3.50 -15.79
CA SER A 94 -6.20 -2.78 -17.01
C SER A 94 -7.31 -3.47 -17.83
N VAL A 95 -7.53 -4.78 -17.61
CA VAL A 95 -8.49 -5.59 -18.36
C VAL A 95 -9.71 -6.01 -17.53
N GLU A 96 -9.62 -5.96 -16.20
CA GLU A 96 -10.72 -6.31 -15.26
C GLU A 96 -12.00 -5.52 -15.54
N ASP A 97 -11.88 -4.21 -15.80
CA ASP A 97 -13.03 -3.32 -16.02
C ASP A 97 -13.59 -3.34 -17.46
N LEU A 98 -13.02 -4.15 -18.38
CA LEU A 98 -13.51 -4.24 -19.74
C LEU A 98 -14.89 -4.91 -19.76
N SER A 99 -15.93 -4.17 -20.15
CA SER A 99 -17.28 -4.72 -20.33
C SER A 99 -17.33 -5.75 -21.46
N ALA A 100 -18.30 -6.67 -21.41
CA ALA A 100 -18.55 -7.64 -22.50
C ALA A 100 -18.74 -6.95 -23.87
N GLN A 101 -19.31 -5.73 -23.88
CA GLN A 101 -19.46 -4.92 -25.08
C GLN A 101 -18.12 -4.47 -25.67
N GLN A 102 -17.16 -4.09 -24.80
CA GLN A 102 -15.79 -3.74 -25.22
C GLN A 102 -14.99 -4.96 -25.68
N ARG A 103 -15.42 -6.17 -25.32
CA ARG A 103 -14.79 -7.44 -25.71
C ARG A 103 -15.36 -8.03 -27.01
N THR A 104 -16.45 -7.48 -27.52
CA THR A 104 -17.21 -8.04 -28.62
C THR A 104 -17.04 -7.25 -29.91
N PHE A 105 -16.74 -7.93 -31.01
CA PHE A 105 -16.55 -7.35 -32.34
C PHE A 105 -17.44 -8.02 -33.38
N ARG A 106 -17.72 -7.32 -34.49
CA ARG A 106 -18.45 -7.89 -35.62
C ARG A 106 -17.49 -8.39 -36.69
N LEU A 107 -17.49 -9.70 -36.92
CA LEU A 107 -16.76 -10.34 -38.01
C LEU A 107 -17.79 -10.98 -38.95
N GLU A 108 -17.84 -10.53 -40.20
CA GLU A 108 -18.77 -11.05 -41.23
C GLU A 108 -20.25 -11.09 -40.79
N GLY A 109 -20.67 -10.14 -39.95
CA GLY A 109 -22.04 -10.06 -39.42
C GLY A 109 -22.29 -10.90 -38.17
N LEU A 110 -21.32 -11.71 -37.73
CA LEU A 110 -21.37 -12.45 -36.47
C LEU A 110 -20.71 -11.67 -35.34
N SER A 111 -21.29 -11.78 -34.15
CA SER A 111 -20.75 -11.21 -32.92
C SER A 111 -19.72 -12.18 -32.34
N VAL A 112 -18.46 -11.75 -32.24
CA VAL A 112 -17.34 -12.54 -31.72
C VAL A 112 -16.77 -11.85 -30.50
N GLU A 113 -16.74 -12.55 -29.36
CA GLU A 113 -16.08 -12.09 -28.14
C GLU A 113 -14.62 -12.56 -28.13
N LEU A 114 -13.69 -11.65 -27.86
CA LEU A 114 -12.28 -12.00 -27.72
C LEU A 114 -11.97 -12.48 -26.30
N PRO A 115 -11.12 -13.50 -26.15
CA PRO A 115 -10.73 -14.02 -24.84
C PRO A 115 -9.86 -13.02 -24.07
N MET A 116 -9.81 -13.14 -22.74
CA MET A 116 -9.07 -12.22 -21.87
C MET A 116 -7.56 -12.20 -22.17
N GLU A 117 -7.01 -13.36 -22.54
CA GLU A 117 -5.62 -13.54 -22.94
C GLU A 117 -5.24 -12.64 -24.12
N PHE A 118 -6.19 -12.32 -25.01
CA PHE A 118 -5.96 -11.38 -26.10
C PHE A 118 -5.71 -9.96 -25.59
N PHE A 119 -6.52 -9.50 -24.64
CA PHE A 119 -6.35 -8.17 -24.04
C PHE A 119 -5.06 -8.10 -23.22
N LEU A 120 -4.75 -9.14 -22.46
CA LEU A 120 -3.48 -9.26 -21.73
C LEU A 120 -2.28 -9.22 -22.68
N ALA A 121 -2.30 -9.99 -23.77
CA ALA A 121 -1.21 -10.03 -24.75
C ALA A 121 -1.02 -8.67 -25.44
N THR A 122 -2.12 -8.03 -25.84
CA THR A 122 -2.11 -6.71 -26.45
C THR A 122 -1.53 -5.67 -25.49
N ALA A 123 -1.98 -5.66 -24.25
CA ALA A 123 -1.51 -4.73 -23.23
C ALA A 123 -0.05 -4.98 -22.87
N PHE A 124 0.37 -6.26 -22.74
CA PHE A 124 1.76 -6.63 -22.47
C PHE A 124 2.69 -6.11 -23.56
N LEU A 125 2.37 -6.36 -24.83
CA LEU A 125 3.18 -5.88 -25.96
C LEU A 125 3.27 -4.34 -26.00
N ARG A 126 2.28 -3.60 -25.51
CA ARG A 126 2.30 -2.13 -25.52
C ARG A 126 2.95 -1.51 -24.29
N LEU A 127 2.97 -2.21 -23.17
CA LEU A 127 3.41 -1.68 -21.87
C LEU A 127 4.75 -2.24 -21.41
N ALA A 128 5.19 -3.39 -21.93
CA ALA A 128 6.50 -3.93 -21.62
C ALA A 128 7.60 -2.99 -22.17
N PRO A 129 8.54 -2.50 -21.33
CA PRO A 129 9.54 -1.51 -21.76
C PRO A 129 10.44 -1.98 -22.90
N ASP A 130 10.75 -3.28 -22.93
CA ASP A 130 11.62 -3.89 -23.93
C ASP A 130 10.85 -4.34 -25.19
N SER A 131 9.57 -4.01 -25.28
CA SER A 131 8.76 -4.36 -26.45
C SER A 131 9.03 -3.43 -27.62
N PRO A 132 9.15 -3.95 -28.86
CA PRO A 132 9.23 -3.11 -30.06
C PRO A 132 7.92 -2.34 -30.34
N TYR A 133 6.84 -2.63 -29.60
CA TYR A 133 5.55 -1.94 -29.70
C TYR A 133 5.27 -1.01 -28.51
N ALA A 134 6.27 -0.78 -27.65
CA ALA A 134 6.09 0.03 -26.45
C ALA A 134 5.78 1.51 -26.81
N GLY A 135 4.72 2.05 -26.22
CA GLY A 135 4.39 3.48 -26.30
C GLY A 135 3.88 4.00 -27.65
N THR A 136 3.68 3.14 -28.66
CA THR A 136 3.18 3.54 -29.97
C THR A 136 1.70 3.19 -30.15
N GLU A 137 0.84 4.21 -30.02
CA GLU A 137 -0.59 4.07 -30.38
C GLU A 137 -0.73 3.81 -31.89
N GLY A 138 -1.48 2.76 -32.25
CA GLY A 138 -1.83 2.47 -33.64
C GLY A 138 -0.81 1.62 -34.44
N THR A 139 0.30 1.16 -33.84
CA THR A 139 1.17 0.20 -34.52
C THR A 139 0.48 -1.16 -34.65
N HIS A 140 0.38 -1.65 -35.88
CA HIS A 140 -0.10 -3.00 -36.15
C HIS A 140 0.83 -4.01 -35.46
N LEU A 141 0.29 -4.81 -34.53
CA LEU A 141 1.05 -5.79 -33.75
C LEU A 141 1.49 -7.03 -34.56
N GLN A 142 1.22 -7.03 -35.87
CA GLN A 142 1.63 -8.06 -36.82
C GLN A 142 1.12 -9.47 -36.46
N GLY A 143 0.00 -9.54 -35.73
CA GLY A 143 -0.56 -10.78 -35.23
C GLY A 143 0.19 -11.39 -34.04
N ASN A 144 1.20 -10.70 -33.49
CA ASN A 144 1.95 -11.19 -32.33
C ASN A 144 1.14 -11.13 -31.03
N ASP A 145 0.13 -10.26 -30.97
CA ASP A 145 -0.92 -10.26 -29.95
C ASP A 145 -1.70 -11.58 -29.93
N PHE A 146 -2.17 -12.07 -31.08
CA PHE A 146 -2.85 -13.37 -31.16
C PHE A 146 -1.92 -14.53 -30.79
N LYS A 147 -0.68 -14.52 -31.29
CA LYS A 147 0.32 -15.54 -30.94
C LYS A 147 0.60 -15.58 -29.44
N LEU A 148 0.81 -14.41 -28.83
CA LEU A 148 1.09 -14.32 -27.40
C LEU A 148 -0.14 -14.68 -26.57
N ALA A 149 -1.35 -14.34 -27.01
CA ALA A 149 -2.60 -14.75 -26.36
C ALA A 149 -2.75 -16.27 -26.33
N ASP A 150 -2.43 -16.96 -27.43
CA ASP A 150 -2.41 -18.42 -27.48
C ASP A 150 -1.35 -19.01 -26.54
N CYS A 151 -0.18 -18.38 -26.42
CA CYS A 151 0.82 -18.77 -25.42
C CYS A 151 0.32 -18.56 -23.98
N PHE A 152 -0.34 -17.44 -23.66
CA PHE A 152 -0.94 -17.23 -22.33
C PHE A 152 -2.01 -18.27 -22.01
N ARG A 153 -2.90 -18.57 -22.96
CA ARG A 153 -3.92 -19.61 -22.80
C ARG A 153 -3.30 -20.98 -22.55
N HIS A 154 -2.31 -21.36 -23.35
CA HIS A 154 -1.56 -22.60 -23.16
C HIS A 154 -0.88 -22.64 -21.78
N ALA A 155 -0.24 -21.55 -21.38
CA ALA A 155 0.44 -21.42 -20.11
C ALA A 155 -0.51 -21.47 -18.91
N THR A 156 -1.75 -21.00 -19.05
CA THR A 156 -2.82 -21.18 -18.06
C THR A 156 -3.17 -22.65 -17.91
N GLU A 157 -3.41 -23.36 -19.02
CA GLU A 157 -3.75 -24.79 -18.99
C GLU A 157 -2.64 -25.64 -18.33
N GLU A 158 -1.40 -25.47 -18.79
CA GLU A 158 -0.23 -26.16 -18.23
C GLU A 158 0.06 -25.77 -16.78
N GLY A 159 -0.04 -24.46 -16.48
CA GLY A 159 0.23 -23.92 -15.16
C GLY A 159 -0.78 -24.42 -14.14
N LEU A 160 -2.08 -24.30 -14.41
CA LEU A 160 -3.13 -24.68 -13.46
C LEU A 160 -3.08 -26.17 -13.09
N ALA A 161 -2.72 -27.04 -14.03
CA ALA A 161 -2.58 -28.48 -13.78
C ALA A 161 -1.51 -28.80 -12.72
N VAL A 162 -0.44 -27.99 -12.65
CA VAL A 162 0.65 -28.15 -11.67
C VAL A 162 0.41 -27.32 -10.42
N PHE A 163 -0.04 -26.08 -10.58
CA PHE A 163 -0.12 -25.09 -9.51
C PHE A 163 -1.24 -25.36 -8.52
N ARG A 164 -2.41 -25.84 -8.97
CA ARG A 164 -3.53 -26.15 -8.06
C ARG A 164 -3.15 -27.22 -7.02
N PRO A 165 -2.68 -28.43 -7.40
CA PRO A 165 -2.23 -29.41 -6.42
C PRO A 165 -1.12 -28.89 -5.50
N MET A 166 -0.22 -28.05 -6.04
CA MET A 166 0.88 -27.48 -5.29
C MET A 166 0.39 -26.48 -4.21
N VAL A 167 -0.57 -25.62 -4.52
CA VAL A 167 -1.18 -24.68 -3.56
C VAL A 167 -2.07 -25.44 -2.57
N ASP A 168 -2.84 -26.42 -3.04
CA ASP A 168 -3.71 -27.24 -2.20
C ASP A 168 -2.93 -28.03 -1.13
N ALA A 169 -1.73 -28.51 -1.46
CA ALA A 169 -0.87 -29.25 -0.54
C ALA A 169 -0.15 -28.37 0.50
N VAL A 170 -0.20 -27.05 0.38
CA VAL A 170 0.48 -26.12 1.29
C VAL A 170 -0.53 -25.49 2.25
N ASP A 171 -0.25 -25.57 3.55
CA ASP A 171 -0.88 -24.73 4.56
C ASP A 171 0.10 -23.60 4.93
N PHE A 172 -0.31 -22.36 4.70
CA PHE A 172 0.54 -21.20 4.94
C PHE A 172 0.75 -20.95 6.43
N ASP A 173 2.02 -20.91 6.85
CA ASP A 173 2.45 -20.40 8.15
C ASP A 173 3.54 -19.35 7.93
N ALA A 174 3.29 -18.11 8.35
CA ALA A 174 4.25 -17.01 8.24
C ALA A 174 5.57 -17.29 8.97
N LYS A 175 5.58 -18.15 10.01
CA LYS A 175 6.82 -18.56 10.72
C LYS A 175 7.77 -19.35 9.83
N SER A 176 7.26 -19.97 8.77
CA SER A 176 8.07 -20.73 7.81
C SER A 176 8.83 -19.84 6.81
N LEU A 177 8.52 -18.55 6.76
CA LEU A 177 9.19 -17.62 5.86
C LEU A 177 10.60 -17.28 6.37
N PRO A 178 11.66 -17.51 5.57
CA PRO A 178 13.03 -17.29 6.00
C PRO A 178 13.41 -15.81 6.05
N ASN A 179 12.69 -14.96 5.32
CA ASN A 179 12.93 -13.54 5.16
C ASN A 179 11.65 -12.83 4.76
N TRP A 180 11.63 -11.50 4.82
CA TRP A 180 10.52 -10.64 4.41
C TRP A 180 11.06 -9.27 4.02
N LYS A 181 10.26 -8.48 3.29
CA LYS A 181 10.57 -7.07 3.01
C LYS A 181 9.58 -6.19 3.76
N TRP A 182 10.01 -4.99 4.17
CA TRP A 182 9.11 -3.98 4.73
C TRP A 182 8.22 -3.38 3.64
N SER A 183 6.95 -3.10 3.96
CA SER A 183 6.07 -2.36 3.05
C SER A 183 6.61 -0.95 2.84
N ALA A 184 6.54 -0.45 1.60
CA ALA A 184 6.86 0.95 1.27
C ALA A 184 5.93 1.95 1.98
N HIS A 185 4.65 1.60 2.10
CA HIS A 185 3.64 2.35 2.85
C HIS A 185 3.08 1.45 3.95
N PRO A 186 3.77 1.31 5.10
CA PRO A 186 3.32 0.48 6.19
C PRO A 186 2.08 1.08 6.85
N GLY A 187 1.19 0.21 7.34
CA GLY A 187 0.18 0.63 8.30
C GLY A 187 0.80 0.84 9.69
N ALA A 188 -0.01 1.28 10.64
CA ALA A 188 0.45 1.68 11.96
C ALA A 188 1.11 0.54 12.74
N ALA A 189 0.56 -0.68 12.68
CA ALA A 189 1.12 -1.84 13.34
C ALA A 189 2.46 -2.23 12.70
N GLU A 190 2.54 -2.32 11.37
CA GLU A 190 3.80 -2.63 10.67
C GLU A 190 4.85 -1.54 10.91
N ARG A 191 4.46 -0.26 10.87
CA ARG A 191 5.36 0.87 11.11
C ARG A 191 5.98 0.81 12.50
N HIS A 192 5.23 0.40 13.51
CA HIS A 192 5.77 0.24 14.86
C HIS A 192 6.76 -0.92 14.98
N LEU A 193 6.56 -2.00 14.21
CA LEU A 193 7.56 -3.07 14.07
C LEU A 193 8.83 -2.58 13.36
N GLN A 194 8.70 -1.73 12.33
CA GLN A 194 9.86 -1.13 11.68
C GLN A 194 10.70 -0.27 12.63
N ARG A 195 10.05 0.50 13.51
CA ARG A 195 10.75 1.37 14.47
C ARG A 195 11.61 0.57 15.46
N ARG A 196 11.13 -0.59 15.91
CA ARG A 196 11.82 -1.42 16.92
C ARG A 196 12.89 -2.35 16.34
N ASP A 197 12.77 -2.75 15.07
CA ASP A 197 13.65 -3.75 14.48
C ASP A 197 15.12 -3.34 14.59
N LYS A 198 15.90 -4.13 15.34
CA LYS A 198 17.33 -3.91 15.65
C LYS A 198 17.66 -2.53 16.21
N ASN A 199 16.69 -1.87 16.85
CA ASN A 199 16.87 -0.51 17.34
C ASN A 199 17.18 -0.50 18.85
N PRO A 200 18.38 -0.07 19.26
CA PRO A 200 18.79 -0.11 20.66
C PRO A 200 17.98 0.83 21.56
N LEU A 201 17.21 1.79 21.01
CA LEU A 201 16.26 2.60 21.78
C LEU A 201 15.15 1.77 22.45
N PHE A 202 14.92 0.55 21.97
CA PHE A 202 13.91 -0.37 22.50
C PHE A 202 14.57 -1.44 23.38
N ALA A 203 13.81 -2.03 24.31
CA ALA A 203 14.30 -3.12 25.14
C ALA A 203 14.75 -4.31 24.27
N LEU A 204 15.82 -5.02 24.67
CA LEU A 204 16.44 -6.08 23.84
C LEU A 204 15.45 -7.14 23.33
N HIS A 205 14.52 -7.58 24.17
CA HIS A 205 13.50 -8.57 23.81
C HIS A 205 12.45 -8.06 22.80
N ARG A 206 12.42 -6.75 22.54
CA ARG A 206 11.53 -6.07 21.57
C ARG A 206 12.24 -5.74 20.26
N GLN A 207 13.57 -5.82 20.21
CA GLN A 207 14.34 -5.46 19.02
C GLN A 207 14.27 -6.54 17.92
N MET A 208 13.88 -7.76 18.28
CA MET A 208 13.73 -8.85 17.33
C MET A 208 12.31 -8.82 16.77
N VAL A 209 12.19 -8.67 15.44
CA VAL A 209 10.93 -8.82 14.71
C VAL A 209 10.98 -10.09 13.87
N THR A 210 9.87 -10.82 13.84
CA THR A 210 9.69 -12.05 13.08
C THR A 210 8.74 -11.87 11.90
N ALA A 211 8.83 -12.73 10.88
CA ALA A 211 7.89 -12.77 9.76
C ALA A 211 6.44 -12.92 10.23
N HIS A 212 6.20 -13.70 11.29
CA HIS A 212 4.86 -13.87 11.85
C HIS A 212 4.31 -12.58 12.46
N GLU A 213 5.11 -11.81 13.20
CA GLU A 213 4.67 -10.51 13.71
C GLU A 213 4.36 -9.53 12.58
N VAL A 214 5.17 -9.53 11.51
CA VAL A 214 4.90 -8.70 10.32
C VAL A 214 3.61 -9.12 9.63
N TYR A 215 3.34 -10.42 9.52
CA TYR A 215 2.09 -10.94 8.98
C TYR A 215 0.87 -10.49 9.80
N GLU A 216 0.92 -10.68 11.11
CA GLU A 216 -0.17 -10.27 12.02
C GLU A 216 -0.39 -8.76 12.01
N ALA A 217 0.69 -7.97 11.98
CA ALA A 217 0.61 -6.52 11.87
C ALA A 217 -0.06 -6.09 10.57
N ARG A 218 0.32 -6.68 9.42
CA ARG A 218 -0.30 -6.39 8.12
C ARG A 218 -1.77 -6.81 8.08
N LEU A 219 -2.13 -7.93 8.72
CA LEU A 219 -3.53 -8.33 8.87
C LEU A 219 -4.32 -7.34 9.73
N ALA A 220 -3.75 -6.83 10.81
CA ALA A 220 -4.39 -5.82 11.64
C ALA A 220 -4.56 -4.50 10.88
N ASP A 221 -3.52 -4.04 10.18
CA ASP A 221 -3.56 -2.82 9.38
C ASP A 221 -4.60 -2.90 8.24
N ALA A 222 -4.66 -4.02 7.52
CA ALA A 222 -5.65 -4.21 6.46
C ALA A 222 -7.09 -4.27 6.99
N ARG A 223 -7.32 -4.93 8.13
CA ARG A 223 -8.63 -4.94 8.80
C ARG A 223 -9.05 -3.53 9.20
N ALA A 224 -8.15 -2.76 9.79
CA ALA A 224 -8.44 -1.38 10.21
C ALA A 224 -8.75 -0.46 9.03
N ILE A 225 -8.08 -0.60 7.88
CA ILE A 225 -8.44 0.13 6.66
C ILE A 225 -9.83 -0.27 6.14
N GLU A 226 -10.16 -1.57 6.17
CA GLU A 226 -11.46 -2.04 5.69
C GLU A 226 -12.61 -1.58 6.58
N GLU A 227 -12.41 -1.50 7.90
CA GLU A 227 -13.38 -0.90 8.83
C GLU A 227 -13.68 0.55 8.46
N VAL A 228 -12.64 1.36 8.17
CA VAL A 228 -12.81 2.75 7.72
C VAL A 228 -13.56 2.81 6.38
N ARG A 229 -13.27 1.90 5.45
CA ARG A 229 -13.95 1.81 4.15
C ARG A 229 -15.43 1.45 4.30
N SER A 230 -15.76 0.45 5.12
CA SER A 230 -17.14 0.04 5.38
C SER A 230 -17.95 1.20 5.97
N GLU A 231 -17.39 1.88 6.96
CA GLU A 231 -18.04 3.02 7.60
C GLU A 231 -18.19 4.21 6.64
N LEU A 232 -17.22 4.47 5.76
CA LEU A 232 -17.38 5.47 4.70
C LEU A 232 -18.57 5.11 3.80
N ASN A 233 -18.67 3.86 3.36
CA ASN A 233 -19.74 3.41 2.47
C ASN A 233 -21.12 3.55 3.14
N GLU A 234 -21.21 3.27 4.44
CA GLU A 234 -22.43 3.43 5.23
C GLU A 234 -22.85 4.90 5.35
N ILE A 235 -21.91 5.78 5.72
CA ILE A 235 -22.18 7.22 5.86
C ILE A 235 -22.50 7.86 4.50
N SER A 236 -21.73 7.51 3.47
CA SER A 236 -21.96 7.99 2.10
C SER A 236 -23.35 7.61 1.62
N ARG A 237 -23.75 6.33 1.78
CA ARG A 237 -25.10 5.87 1.46
C ARG A 237 -26.17 6.65 2.24
N SER A 238 -26.00 6.75 3.57
CA SER A 238 -26.98 7.44 4.42
C SER A 238 -27.13 8.92 4.08
N PHE A 239 -26.03 9.58 3.70
CA PHE A 239 -26.06 10.97 3.26
C PHE A 239 -26.75 11.11 1.89
N SER A 240 -26.40 10.27 0.91
CA SER A 240 -27.00 10.31 -0.43
C SER A 240 -28.49 9.95 -0.46
N GLU A 241 -28.97 9.12 0.47
CA GLU A 241 -30.39 8.79 0.61
C GLU A 241 -31.22 9.95 1.20
N THR A 242 -30.57 10.96 1.77
CA THR A 242 -31.25 12.15 2.31
C THR A 242 -31.58 13.12 1.17
N THR A 243 -32.80 13.01 0.62
CA THR A 243 -33.26 13.86 -0.49
C THR A 243 -33.65 15.27 -0.08
N GLU A 244 -34.11 15.47 1.16
CA GLU A 244 -34.45 16.76 1.74
C GLU A 244 -33.82 16.94 3.12
N LEU A 245 -33.30 18.14 3.39
CA LEU A 245 -32.72 18.45 4.68
C LEU A 245 -33.80 18.52 5.77
N PRO A 246 -33.54 17.97 6.98
CA PRO A 246 -34.49 18.05 8.07
C PRO A 246 -34.64 19.49 8.59
N LEU A 247 -35.69 19.78 9.35
CA LEU A 247 -35.92 21.13 9.92
C LEU A 247 -34.73 21.62 10.79
N ASN A 248 -34.05 20.70 11.46
CA ASN A 248 -32.81 20.92 12.21
C ASN A 248 -31.56 20.62 11.35
N TRP A 249 -31.54 21.09 10.10
CA TRP A 249 -30.48 20.79 9.14
C TRP A 249 -29.06 21.14 9.62
N GLN A 250 -28.89 22.17 10.46
CA GLN A 250 -27.56 22.60 10.89
C GLN A 250 -26.87 21.55 11.79
N PRO A 251 -27.46 21.12 12.93
CA PRO A 251 -26.92 20.00 13.71
C PRO A 251 -26.76 18.71 12.91
N PHE A 252 -27.63 18.48 11.92
CA PHE A 252 -27.56 17.32 11.03
C PHE A 252 -26.29 17.34 10.17
N LEU A 253 -26.04 18.44 9.44
CA LEU A 253 -24.82 18.58 8.61
C LEU A 253 -23.55 18.65 9.46
N GLU A 254 -23.62 19.25 10.64
CA GLU A 254 -22.51 19.25 11.60
C GLU A 254 -22.15 17.84 12.06
N GLY A 255 -23.15 17.01 12.38
CA GLY A 255 -22.94 15.62 12.75
C GLY A 255 -22.23 14.82 11.65
N TYR A 256 -22.65 14.97 10.39
CA TYR A 256 -21.99 14.35 9.24
C TYR A 256 -20.57 14.86 9.06
N ARG A 257 -20.36 16.19 9.05
CA ARG A 257 -19.01 16.77 8.93
C ARG A 257 -18.07 16.23 10.00
N ASP A 258 -18.51 16.23 11.26
CA ASP A 258 -17.69 15.75 12.38
C ASP A 258 -17.42 14.24 12.28
N HIS A 259 -18.36 13.45 11.75
CA HIS A 259 -18.16 12.03 11.53
C HIS A 259 -17.14 11.77 10.42
N VAL A 260 -17.28 12.45 9.28
CA VAL A 260 -16.34 12.35 8.16
C VAL A 260 -14.94 12.84 8.56
N ASP A 261 -14.84 13.92 9.36
CA ASP A 261 -13.57 14.40 9.92
C ASP A 261 -12.91 13.31 10.80
N ARG A 262 -13.67 12.69 11.72
CA ARG A 262 -13.16 11.58 12.55
C ARG A 262 -12.75 10.35 11.74
N LEU A 263 -13.46 10.07 10.65
CA LEU A 263 -13.16 8.95 9.76
C LEU A 263 -11.82 9.16 9.05
N ASP A 264 -11.57 10.37 8.58
CA ASP A 264 -10.28 10.72 7.98
C ASP A 264 -9.14 10.73 9.01
N GLU A 265 -9.40 11.23 10.22
CA GLU A 265 -8.43 11.13 11.33
C GLU A 265 -8.07 9.67 11.62
N ARG A 266 -9.06 8.77 11.69
CA ARG A 266 -8.81 7.33 11.84
C ARG A 266 -8.02 6.76 10.67
N ARG A 267 -8.35 7.12 9.42
CA ARG A 267 -7.57 6.69 8.25
C ARG A 267 -6.09 7.10 8.36
N LEU A 268 -5.82 8.34 8.79
CA LEU A 268 -4.45 8.83 9.01
C LEU A 268 -3.74 8.05 10.12
N VAL A 269 -4.45 7.72 11.21
CA VAL A 269 -3.92 6.88 12.28
C VAL A 269 -3.54 5.50 11.78
N VAL A 270 -4.39 4.85 10.97
CA VAL A 270 -4.10 3.51 10.42
C VAL A 270 -2.92 3.55 9.46
N GLY A 271 -2.74 4.64 8.70
CA GLY A 271 -1.62 4.81 7.77
C GLY A 271 -1.77 3.95 6.50
N GLY A 272 -0.65 3.42 6.01
CA GLY A 272 -0.61 2.54 4.84
C GLY A 272 -1.02 3.18 3.51
N GLN A 273 -1.31 2.34 2.51
CA GLN A 273 -1.78 2.77 1.20
C GLN A 273 -3.26 3.16 1.26
N SER A 274 -3.56 4.37 1.71
CA SER A 274 -4.95 4.84 1.92
C SER A 274 -5.33 6.09 1.10
N THR A 275 -4.56 6.45 0.07
CA THR A 275 -4.80 7.66 -0.76
C THR A 275 -6.17 7.67 -1.43
N SER A 276 -6.58 6.56 -2.07
CA SER A 276 -7.89 6.48 -2.74
C SER A 276 -9.04 6.60 -1.74
N LEU A 277 -8.90 5.99 -0.55
CA LEU A 277 -9.86 6.14 0.54
C LEU A 277 -9.90 7.59 1.05
N GLY A 278 -8.74 8.24 1.20
CA GLY A 278 -8.66 9.65 1.57
C GLY A 278 -9.36 10.57 0.56
N ASN A 279 -9.22 10.30 -0.74
CA ASN A 279 -9.93 11.04 -1.78
C ASN A 279 -11.44 10.86 -1.67
N ALA A 280 -11.93 9.63 -1.49
CA ALA A 280 -13.35 9.36 -1.34
C ALA A 280 -13.95 10.03 -0.08
N ILE A 281 -13.21 10.04 1.04
CA ILE A 281 -13.61 10.77 2.26
C ILE A 281 -13.67 12.28 1.98
N ALA A 282 -12.68 12.83 1.27
CA ALA A 282 -12.63 14.25 0.92
C ALA A 282 -13.78 14.66 -0.03
N GLU A 283 -14.15 13.80 -0.97
CA GLU A 283 -15.30 14.00 -1.87
C GLU A 283 -16.61 14.09 -1.08
N LEU A 284 -16.89 13.10 -0.22
CA LEU A 284 -18.09 13.14 0.63
C LEU A 284 -18.12 14.38 1.52
N ARG A 285 -16.97 14.76 2.09
CA ARG A 285 -16.83 15.99 2.88
C ARG A 285 -17.16 17.24 2.06
N ALA A 286 -16.69 17.30 0.81
CA ALA A 286 -16.95 18.40 -0.08
C ALA A 286 -18.46 18.52 -0.40
N ASP A 287 -19.15 17.39 -0.62
CA ASP A 287 -20.60 17.35 -0.86
C ASP A 287 -21.41 17.82 0.36
N ILE A 288 -21.02 17.40 1.56
CA ILE A 288 -21.62 17.86 2.83
C ILE A 288 -21.47 19.37 2.96
N LEU A 289 -20.27 19.90 2.72
CA LEU A 289 -20.02 21.35 2.80
C LEU A 289 -20.71 22.14 1.68
N ALA A 290 -20.81 21.59 0.48
CA ALA A 290 -21.55 22.22 -0.61
C ALA A 290 -23.02 22.37 -0.25
N THR A 291 -23.60 21.32 0.36
CA THR A 291 -24.96 21.35 0.90
C THR A 291 -25.12 22.41 2.00
N TRP A 292 -24.18 22.48 2.94
CA TRP A 292 -24.21 23.48 4.00
C TRP A 292 -24.13 24.91 3.44
N ARG A 293 -23.19 25.18 2.53
CA ARG A 293 -23.04 26.48 1.87
C ARG A 293 -24.32 26.89 1.15
N ALA A 294 -24.97 25.95 0.46
CA ALA A 294 -26.25 26.19 -0.20
C ALA A 294 -27.36 26.57 0.80
N SER A 295 -27.39 25.97 2.00
CA SER A 295 -28.38 26.32 3.05
C SER A 295 -28.18 27.72 3.64
N ILE A 296 -26.94 28.24 3.66
CA ILE A 296 -26.62 29.55 4.28
C ILE A 296 -26.24 30.65 3.28
N HIS A 297 -26.30 30.41 1.97
CA HIS A 297 -25.77 31.30 0.93
C HIS A 297 -26.23 32.77 1.02
N LYS A 298 -27.44 33.03 1.54
CA LYS A 298 -27.99 34.38 1.70
C LYS A 298 -27.41 35.14 2.90
N ASN A 299 -26.76 34.44 3.83
CA ASN A 299 -26.15 35.02 5.03
C ASN A 299 -24.63 35.04 4.90
N ARG A 300 -24.10 36.18 4.44
CA ARG A 300 -22.65 36.40 4.25
C ARG A 300 -21.85 36.21 5.54
N HIS A 301 -22.41 36.58 6.70
CA HIS A 301 -21.73 36.41 7.98
C HIS A 301 -21.60 34.93 8.34
N SER A 302 -22.69 34.16 8.24
CA SER A 302 -22.66 32.71 8.48
C SER A 302 -21.70 31.98 7.53
N LEU A 303 -21.66 32.37 6.25
CA LEU A 303 -20.72 31.80 5.30
C LEU A 303 -19.26 32.09 5.70
N ALA A 304 -18.95 33.34 6.07
CA ALA A 304 -17.60 33.70 6.52
C ALA A 304 -17.17 32.95 7.78
N THR A 305 -18.09 32.77 8.74
CA THR A 305 -17.84 31.96 9.94
C THR A 305 -17.54 30.50 9.60
N LEU A 306 -18.33 29.90 8.69
CA LEU A 306 -18.09 28.53 8.23
C LEU A 306 -16.69 28.40 7.60
N GLU A 307 -16.32 29.25 6.65
CA GLU A 307 -15.00 29.18 6.02
C GLU A 307 -13.85 29.39 7.01
N GLN A 308 -14.01 30.27 8.00
CA GLN A 308 -13.01 30.46 9.03
C GLN A 308 -12.84 29.21 9.90
N ASP A 309 -13.94 28.55 10.26
CA ASP A 309 -13.91 27.31 11.05
C ASP A 309 -13.29 26.16 10.25
N GLU A 310 -13.61 26.05 8.96
CA GLU A 310 -13.00 25.07 8.06
C GLU A 310 -11.49 25.27 7.90
N ALA A 311 -11.03 26.52 7.79
CA ALA A 311 -9.61 26.85 7.73
C ALA A 311 -8.87 26.42 9.02
N LYS A 312 -9.45 26.74 10.19
CA LYS A 312 -8.88 26.34 11.50
C LYS A 312 -8.83 24.82 11.66
N ARG A 313 -9.89 24.11 11.26
CA ARG A 313 -9.92 22.64 11.31
C ARG A 313 -8.85 22.02 10.42
N THR A 314 -8.70 22.53 9.21
CA THR A 314 -7.69 22.05 8.25
C THR A 314 -6.27 22.29 8.76
N GLU A 315 -6.00 23.49 9.28
CA GLU A 315 -4.71 23.83 9.89
C GLU A 315 -4.39 22.91 11.06
N ARG A 316 -5.32 22.75 12.01
CA ARG A 316 -5.16 21.87 13.17
C ARG A 316 -4.93 20.42 12.75
N ARG A 317 -5.68 19.91 11.76
CA ARG A 317 -5.52 18.54 11.27
C ARG A 317 -4.14 18.34 10.64
N THR A 318 -3.69 19.27 9.80
CA THR A 318 -2.38 19.23 9.16
C THR A 318 -1.25 19.22 10.20
N LEU A 319 -1.41 20.04 11.23
CA LEU A 319 -0.47 20.17 12.33
C LEU A 319 -0.35 18.90 13.18
N LEU A 320 -1.47 18.22 13.47
CA LEU A 320 -1.51 17.06 14.38
C LEU A 320 -1.36 15.72 13.67
N TYR A 321 -1.85 15.59 12.44
CA TYR A 321 -1.86 14.33 11.69
C TYR A 321 -0.92 14.34 10.48
N GLY A 322 -0.04 15.33 10.38
CA GLY A 322 0.99 15.41 9.34
C GLY A 322 2.19 14.46 9.53
N CYS A 323 2.23 13.72 10.65
CA CYS A 323 3.24 12.73 10.97
C CYS A 323 2.58 11.49 11.59
N ASP A 324 2.97 10.30 11.14
CA ASP A 324 2.40 9.01 11.59
C ASP A 324 2.52 8.82 13.11
N TRP A 325 3.64 9.25 13.71
CA TRP A 325 3.85 9.11 15.15
C TRP A 325 2.82 9.93 15.94
N THR A 326 2.59 11.19 15.57
CA THR A 326 1.62 12.05 16.26
C THR A 326 0.21 11.53 16.06
N ALA A 327 -0.13 11.09 14.83
CA ALA A 327 -1.42 10.48 14.54
C ALA A 327 -1.67 9.28 15.47
N GLN A 328 -0.72 8.35 15.55
CA GLN A 328 -0.81 7.17 16.40
C GLN A 328 -0.83 7.47 17.90
N LEU A 329 -0.12 8.51 18.36
CA LEU A 329 -0.14 8.91 19.76
C LEU A 329 -1.49 9.48 20.18
N LEU A 330 -2.12 10.26 19.30
CA LEU A 330 -3.38 10.94 19.57
C LEU A 330 -4.61 10.04 19.41
N SER A 331 -4.43 8.82 18.91
CA SER A 331 -5.55 7.89 18.70
C SER A 331 -6.07 7.28 20.00
N HIS A 332 -7.37 7.00 20.04
CA HIS A 332 -7.97 6.21 21.11
C HIS A 332 -7.48 4.76 21.00
N GLY A 333 -6.63 4.35 21.94
CA GLY A 333 -6.01 3.02 21.92
C GLY A 333 -4.73 2.97 21.07
N SER A 334 -3.85 3.97 21.25
CA SER A 334 -2.53 4.02 20.61
C SER A 334 -1.84 2.65 20.56
N LEU A 335 -1.38 2.26 19.37
CA LEU A 335 -0.64 1.03 19.15
C LEU A 335 0.80 1.08 19.69
N ILE A 336 1.26 2.27 20.11
CA ILE A 336 2.56 2.45 20.72
C ILE A 336 2.39 2.33 22.24
N PRO A 337 2.96 1.28 22.87
CA PRO A 337 2.97 1.16 24.32
C PRO A 337 3.59 2.40 24.99
N PRO A 338 3.11 2.83 26.17
CA PRO A 338 3.60 4.03 26.86
C PRO A 338 5.13 4.10 27.02
N GLU A 339 5.76 2.96 27.30
CA GLU A 339 7.21 2.81 27.45
C GLU A 339 7.97 2.91 26.10
N GLU A 340 7.29 2.71 24.99
CA GLU A 340 7.84 2.76 23.63
C GLU A 340 7.56 4.09 22.92
N VAL A 341 6.80 5.02 23.53
CA VAL A 341 6.45 6.33 22.93
C VAL A 341 7.68 7.14 22.54
N VAL A 342 8.64 7.29 23.46
CA VAL A 342 9.87 8.07 23.22
C VAL A 342 10.88 7.32 22.34
N PRO A 343 11.13 6.01 22.53
CA PRO A 343 11.88 5.21 21.55
C PRO A 343 11.34 5.34 20.12
N ALA A 344 10.01 5.24 19.95
CA ALA A 344 9.35 5.40 18.66
C ALA A 344 9.54 6.81 18.09
N LEU A 345 9.42 7.85 18.92
CA LEU A 345 9.65 9.24 18.53
C LEU A 345 11.06 9.46 18.01
N LEU A 346 12.07 8.97 18.75
CA LEU A 346 13.48 9.09 18.39
C LEU A 346 13.88 8.19 17.21
N SER A 347 13.00 7.28 16.78
CA SER A 347 13.18 6.46 15.59
C SER A 347 12.75 7.17 14.31
N GLU A 348 11.98 8.26 14.41
CA GLU A 348 11.63 9.07 13.26
C GLU A 348 12.82 9.88 12.75
N PRO A 349 12.91 10.19 11.44
CA PRO A 349 13.95 11.05 10.91
C PRO A 349 13.79 12.49 11.46
N PRO A 350 14.88 13.29 11.52
CA PRO A 350 14.84 14.65 12.07
C PRO A 350 13.74 15.54 11.46
N SER A 351 13.50 15.45 10.16
CA SER A 351 12.46 16.22 9.46
C SER A 351 11.04 15.89 9.92
N GLU A 352 10.77 14.63 10.28
CA GLU A 352 9.48 14.22 10.84
C GLU A 352 9.37 14.67 12.30
N LEU A 353 10.46 14.58 13.06
CA LEU A 353 10.50 15.05 14.45
C LEU A 353 10.22 16.56 14.55
N GLU A 354 10.70 17.37 13.61
CA GLU A 354 10.37 18.80 13.54
C GLU A 354 8.87 19.05 13.37
N LYS A 355 8.20 18.26 12.53
CA LYS A 355 6.74 18.33 12.36
C LYS A 355 6.03 17.95 13.66
N VAL A 356 6.49 16.88 14.33
CA VAL A 356 5.95 16.46 15.63
C VAL A 356 6.08 17.59 16.66
N VAL A 357 7.28 18.16 16.82
CA VAL A 357 7.52 19.24 17.79
C VAL A 357 6.70 20.48 17.47
N THR A 358 6.61 20.86 16.20
CA THR A 358 5.75 21.96 15.75
C THR A 358 4.29 21.68 16.11
N GLY A 359 3.83 20.45 15.87
CA GLY A 359 2.50 19.96 16.20
C GLY A 359 2.15 20.07 17.68
N LEU A 360 3.01 19.50 18.53
CA LEU A 360 2.82 19.50 19.98
C LEU A 360 2.93 20.91 20.57
N ARG A 361 3.74 21.81 20.00
CA ARG A 361 3.84 23.21 20.45
C ARG A 361 2.61 24.03 20.08
N GLY A 362 2.05 23.79 18.90
CA GLY A 362 0.90 24.54 18.41
C GLY A 362 -0.40 24.22 19.14
N ASP A 363 -0.50 23.07 19.84
CA ASP A 363 -1.65 22.72 20.68
C ASP A 363 -1.29 22.80 22.17
N PRO A 364 -1.80 23.81 22.93
CA PRO A 364 -1.51 23.98 24.35
C PRO A 364 -1.79 22.74 25.22
N ARG A 365 -2.72 21.88 24.80
CA ARG A 365 -3.08 20.65 25.54
C ARG A 365 -1.97 19.59 25.48
N LEU A 366 -1.01 19.73 24.56
CA LEU A 366 0.06 18.77 24.32
C LEU A 366 1.43 19.26 24.83
N HIS A 367 1.48 20.43 25.48
CA HIS A 367 2.72 21.00 26.03
C HIS A 367 3.36 20.10 27.09
N GLU A 368 2.55 19.49 27.95
CA GLU A 368 3.04 18.54 28.96
C GLU A 368 3.61 17.28 28.31
N THR A 369 2.92 16.74 27.30
CA THR A 369 3.40 15.60 26.50
C THR A 369 4.76 15.89 25.88
N LEU A 370 4.94 17.08 25.29
CA LEU A 370 6.22 17.49 24.72
C LEU A 370 7.32 17.58 25.79
N ALA A 371 7.02 18.18 26.95
CA ALA A 371 7.99 18.28 28.04
C ALA A 371 8.43 16.90 28.56
N GLN A 372 7.48 15.97 28.69
CA GLN A 372 7.75 14.59 29.10
C GLN A 372 8.57 13.83 28.06
N CYS A 373 8.25 14.00 26.78
CA CYS A 373 9.00 13.39 25.68
C CYS A 373 10.45 13.86 25.68
N ARG A 374 10.68 15.17 25.82
CA ARG A 374 12.02 15.76 25.90
C ARG A 374 12.83 15.22 27.08
N ALA A 375 12.27 15.24 28.28
CA ALA A 375 12.97 14.75 29.48
C ALA A 375 13.34 13.26 29.38
N THR A 376 12.42 12.45 28.83
CA THR A 376 12.65 11.01 28.64
C THR A 376 13.66 10.73 27.53
N ALA A 377 13.65 11.52 26.45
CA ALA A 377 14.59 11.39 25.34
C ALA A 377 16.03 11.62 25.81
N HIS A 378 16.29 12.70 26.56
CA HIS A 378 17.63 12.98 27.11
C HIS A 378 18.14 11.85 27.98
N ARG A 379 17.30 11.32 28.88
CA ARG A 379 17.65 10.18 29.73
C ARG A 379 17.99 8.93 28.92
N LEU A 380 17.12 8.56 27.97
CA LEU A 380 17.30 7.38 27.13
C LEU A 380 18.58 7.46 26.28
N VAL A 381 18.87 8.63 25.69
CA VAL A 381 20.08 8.85 24.91
C VAL A 381 21.34 8.75 25.78
N ASN A 382 21.31 9.28 27.01
CA ASN A 382 22.44 9.18 27.94
C ASN A 382 22.69 7.73 28.37
N GLU A 383 21.63 6.96 28.64
CA GLU A 383 21.73 5.52 28.95
C GLU A 383 22.34 4.74 27.76
N LEU A 384 21.90 5.03 26.54
CA LEU A 384 22.44 4.41 25.33
C LEU A 384 23.93 4.71 25.10
N ARG A 385 24.33 5.98 25.29
CA ARG A 385 25.73 6.40 25.18
C ARG A 385 26.60 5.71 26.22
N ALA A 386 26.11 5.59 27.46
CA ALA A 386 26.80 4.87 28.52
C ALA A 386 26.94 3.37 28.20
N ALA A 387 25.97 2.78 27.52
CA ALA A 387 26.03 1.41 27.02
C ALA A 387 26.90 1.23 25.75
N GLY A 388 27.48 2.31 25.22
CA GLY A 388 28.37 2.28 24.04
C GLY A 388 27.65 2.19 22.70
N HIS A 389 26.33 2.39 22.66
CA HIS A 389 25.58 2.44 21.40
C HIS A 389 25.71 3.83 20.76
N GLN A 390 26.10 3.85 19.49
CA GLN A 390 26.08 5.06 18.66
C GLN A 390 24.95 4.94 17.64
N LEU A 391 23.99 5.85 17.72
CA LEU A 391 22.96 6.02 16.71
C LEU A 391 23.17 7.37 16.00
N PRO A 392 23.00 7.43 14.67
CA PRO A 392 23.12 8.67 13.93
C PRO A 392 22.02 9.66 14.36
N ASP A 393 22.31 10.94 14.19
CA ASP A 393 21.36 12.07 14.30
C ASP A 393 20.73 12.29 15.69
N LEU A 394 21.16 11.57 16.74
CA LEU A 394 20.57 11.73 18.08
C LEU A 394 20.75 13.14 18.64
N ASP A 395 21.90 13.77 18.40
CA ASP A 395 22.16 15.14 18.85
C ASP A 395 21.23 16.15 18.17
N ASP A 396 21.02 15.98 16.85
CA ASP A 396 20.06 16.79 16.10
C ASP A 396 18.63 16.60 16.59
N LYS A 397 18.24 15.34 16.88
CA LYS A 397 16.91 15.04 17.41
C LYS A 397 16.68 15.65 18.78
N LEU A 398 17.67 15.62 19.67
CA LEU A 398 17.59 16.28 20.98
C LEU A 398 17.50 17.80 20.83
N ARG A 399 18.28 18.40 19.93
CA ARG A 399 18.22 19.84 19.60
C ARG A 399 16.83 20.27 19.11
N ILE A 400 16.20 19.47 18.24
CA ILE A 400 14.84 19.71 17.75
C ILE A 400 13.83 19.68 18.92
N LEU A 401 13.91 18.66 19.78
CA LEU A 401 13.05 18.53 20.97
C LEU A 401 13.21 19.71 21.94
N ASP A 402 14.45 20.17 22.14
CA ASP A 402 14.76 21.31 23.01
C ASP A 402 14.25 22.63 22.43
N GLY A 403 14.07 22.71 21.11
CA GLY A 403 13.53 23.88 20.44
C GLY A 403 14.52 24.96 20.09
N ALA A 404 15.79 24.60 19.97
CA ALA A 404 16.80 25.51 19.45
C ALA A 404 16.81 25.44 17.92
N PRO A 405 16.28 26.45 17.19
CA PRO A 405 16.55 26.56 15.77
C PRO A 405 18.06 26.81 15.58
N GLY A 406 18.66 26.04 14.66
CA GLY A 406 19.94 26.30 14.00
C GLY A 406 21.06 26.97 14.82
N GLN A 407 21.94 26.15 15.40
CA GLN A 407 23.37 26.45 15.39
C GLN A 407 24.05 25.26 14.73
N LEU A 408 24.44 25.44 13.46
CA LEU A 408 25.44 24.59 12.83
C LEU A 408 26.77 24.75 13.58
N PRO A 409 27.62 23.71 13.61
CA PRO A 409 28.97 23.84 14.13
C PRO A 409 29.80 24.75 13.21
N ASP A 410 30.55 25.68 13.80
CA ASP A 410 31.70 26.33 13.14
C ASP A 410 32.81 25.31 12.85
#